data_AF-K9RT59-F1
#
_entry.id   AF-K9RT59-F1
#
_cell.length_a   1.000
_cell.length_b   1.000
_cell.length_c   1.000
_cell.angle_alpha   90.00
_cell.angle_beta   90.00
_cell.angle_gamma   90.00
#
_symmetry.space_group_name_H-M   'P 1'
#
loop_
_entity.id
_entity.type
_entity.pdbx_description
1 polymer ?
#
loop_
_entity_poly.entity_id
_entity_poly.type
_entity_poly.pdbx_seq_one_letter_code
_entity_poly.pdbx_strand_id
1 'polypeptide(L)'
;MEHDQAAVRKVSEVKKLLHQSQRNQAELLTLTANLVQAREQELTQDLQTLSHLPSIPQSAWTISLMRRQFKNFPTARRHFRQLYDIRANNWQTLIERVNVIETALVHLRLTIR
;
A
#
# COMPACT_ATOMS: atom_id res chain seq x y z
N MET A 1 45.48 -14.69 45.79
CA MET A 1 44.06 -15.05 45.95
C MET A 1 43.08 -13.94 45.55
N GLU A 2 43.37 -12.65 45.78
CA GLU A 2 42.43 -11.57 45.40
C GLU A 2 42.30 -11.33 43.88
N HIS A 3 43.37 -11.55 43.11
CA HIS A 3 43.32 -11.40 41.64
C HIS A 3 42.43 -12.43 40.93
N ASP A 4 42.29 -13.64 41.47
CA ASP A 4 41.41 -14.68 40.93
C ASP A 4 39.94 -14.35 41.16
N GLN A 5 39.59 -13.78 42.31
CA GLN A 5 38.21 -13.37 42.59
C GLN A 5 37.74 -12.20 41.71
N ALA A 6 38.65 -11.28 41.36
CA ALA A 6 38.35 -10.18 40.46
C ALA A 6 38.12 -10.68 39.02
N ALA A 7 38.89 -11.67 38.56
CA ALA A 7 38.71 -12.28 37.24
C ALA A 7 37.38 -13.04 37.13
N VAL A 8 37.01 -13.82 38.16
CA VAL A 8 35.73 -14.55 38.22
C VAL A 8 34.53 -13.60 38.20
N ARG A 9 34.61 -12.47 38.92
CA ARG A 9 33.54 -11.44 38.92
C ARG A 9 33.35 -10.82 37.53
N LYS A 10 34.44 -10.42 36.86
CA LYS A 10 34.37 -9.86 35.50
C LYS A 10 33.77 -10.84 34.49
N VAL A 11 34.14 -12.12 34.56
CA VAL A 11 33.57 -13.17 33.69
C VAL A 11 32.07 -13.34 33.94
N SER A 12 31.62 -13.29 35.19
CA SER A 12 30.18 -13.38 35.51
C SER A 12 29.37 -12.19 35.00
N GLU A 13 29.96 -10.98 35.02
CA GLU A 13 29.35 -9.75 34.55
C GLU A 13 29.23 -9.73 33.02
N VAL A 14 30.28 -10.17 32.31
CA VAL A 14 30.27 -10.33 30.84
C VAL A 14 29.20 -11.36 30.42
N LYS A 15 29.08 -12.49 31.13
CA LYS A 15 28.01 -13.46 30.85
C LYS A 15 26.62 -12.87 31.03
N LYS A 16 26.41 -12.08 32.07
CA LYS A 16 25.12 -11.40 32.32
C LYS A 16 24.78 -10.42 31.20
N LEU A 17 25.76 -9.61 30.77
CA LEU A 17 25.60 -8.67 29.65
C LEU A 17 25.34 -9.40 28.33
N LEU A 18 26.00 -10.54 28.09
CA LEU A 18 25.77 -11.36 26.90
C LEU A 18 24.34 -11.90 26.86
N HIS A 19 23.84 -12.45 27.97
CA HIS A 19 22.46 -12.94 28.04
C HIS A 19 21.43 -11.81 27.88
N GLN A 20 21.71 -10.62 28.42
CA GLN A 20 20.86 -9.46 28.23
C GLN A 20 20.88 -8.96 26.77
N SER A 21 22.05 -8.94 26.14
CA SER A 21 22.19 -8.62 24.72
C SER A 21 21.42 -9.60 23.83
N GLN A 22 21.50 -10.91 24.10
CA GLN A 22 20.76 -11.95 23.37
C GLN A 22 19.24 -11.78 23.52
N ARG A 23 18.74 -11.43 24.72
CA ARG A 23 17.32 -11.15 24.93
C ARG A 23 16.87 -9.92 24.15
N ASN A 24 17.64 -8.83 24.22
CA ASN A 24 17.33 -7.61 23.46
C ASN A 24 17.32 -7.87 21.95
N GLN A 25 18.24 -8.70 21.44
CA GLN A 25 18.24 -9.11 20.03
C GLN A 25 17.00 -9.92 19.66
N ALA A 26 16.58 -10.88 20.50
CA ALA A 26 15.37 -11.65 20.26
C ALA A 26 14.11 -10.77 20.24
N GLU A 27 14.04 -9.78 21.13
CA GLU A 27 12.95 -8.78 21.15
C GLU A 27 12.94 -7.94 19.87
N LEU A 28 14.10 -7.45 19.42
CA LEU A 28 14.20 -6.68 18.17
C LEU A 28 13.79 -7.50 16.95
N LEU A 29 14.21 -8.77 16.88
CA LEU A 29 13.80 -9.66 15.80
C LEU A 29 12.28 -9.90 15.80
N THR A 30 11.69 -10.05 16.99
CA THR A 30 10.24 -10.23 17.15
C THR A 30 9.48 -8.98 16.71
N LEU A 31 9.92 -7.79 17.15
CA LEU A 31 9.32 -6.52 16.73
C LEU A 31 9.43 -6.30 15.22
N THR A 32 10.57 -6.65 14.64
CA THR A 32 10.79 -6.55 13.19
C THR A 32 9.86 -7.50 12.44
N ALA A 33 9.72 -8.74 12.90
CA ALA A 33 8.79 -9.71 12.31
C ALA A 33 7.34 -9.21 12.35
N ASN A 34 6.91 -8.64 13.48
CA ASN A 34 5.57 -8.07 13.63
C ASN A 34 5.36 -6.87 12.68
N LEU A 35 6.36 -6.01 12.51
CA LEU A 35 6.30 -4.87 11.58
C LEU A 35 6.21 -5.32 10.13
N VAL A 36 7.01 -6.33 9.73
CA VAL A 36 6.94 -6.91 8.38
C VAL A 36 5.57 -7.51 8.14
N GLN A 37 5.05 -8.28 9.09
CA GLN A 37 3.73 -8.91 8.97
C GLN A 37 2.60 -7.87 8.88
N ALA A 38 2.65 -6.81 9.69
CA ALA A 38 1.67 -5.72 9.61
C ALA A 38 1.72 -5.02 8.24
N ARG A 39 2.93 -4.81 7.70
CA ARG A 39 3.11 -4.21 6.37
C ARG A 39 2.61 -5.12 5.24
N GLU A 40 2.84 -6.42 5.33
CA GLU A 40 2.31 -7.40 4.38
C GLU A 40 0.78 -7.46 4.41
N GLN A 41 0.17 -7.37 5.60
CA GLN A 41 -1.28 -7.31 5.75
C GLN A 41 -1.87 -6.04 5.11
N GLU A 42 -1.26 -4.88 5.35
CA GLU A 42 -1.65 -3.61 4.74
C GLU A 42 -1.56 -3.69 3.21
N LEU A 43 -0.46 -4.18 2.66
CA LEU A 43 -0.28 -4.36 1.21
C LEU A 43 -1.31 -5.34 0.63
N THR A 44 -1.62 -6.42 1.34
CA THR A 44 -2.63 -7.40 0.91
C THR A 44 -4.01 -6.75 0.87
N GLN A 45 -4.34 -5.91 1.86
CA GLN A 45 -5.60 -5.19 1.92
C GLN A 45 -5.70 -4.15 0.80
N ASP A 46 -4.64 -3.40 0.54
CA ASP A 46 -4.55 -2.45 -0.58
C ASP A 46 -4.74 -3.18 -1.93
N LEU A 47 -4.08 -4.31 -2.13
CA LEU A 47 -4.24 -5.10 -3.36
C LEU A 47 -5.66 -5.68 -3.51
N GLN A 48 -6.31 -6.05 -2.41
CA GLN A 48 -7.71 -6.47 -2.45
C GLN A 48 -8.62 -5.32 -2.91
N THR A 49 -8.40 -4.09 -2.42
CA THR A 49 -9.17 -2.93 -2.92
C THR A 49 -8.98 -2.71 -4.42
N LEU A 50 -7.79 -2.98 -4.96
CA LEU A 50 -7.51 -2.86 -6.39
C LEU A 50 -8.11 -4.01 -7.23
N SER A 51 -8.33 -5.18 -6.65
CA SER A 51 -9.01 -6.30 -7.30
C SER A 51 -10.53 -6.06 -7.46
N HIS A 52 -11.12 -5.24 -6.58
CA HIS A 52 -12.52 -4.79 -6.66
C HIS A 52 -12.75 -3.59 -7.57
N LEU A 53 -11.71 -3.00 -8.16
CA LEU A 53 -11.88 -1.95 -9.16
C LEU A 53 -12.76 -2.49 -10.31
N PRO A 54 -13.85 -1.79 -10.68
CA PRO A 54 -14.77 -2.22 -11.70
C PRO A 54 -14.02 -2.55 -13.00
N SER A 55 -14.59 -3.45 -13.80
CA SER A 55 -14.02 -3.81 -15.11
C SER A 55 -13.79 -2.54 -15.92
N ILE A 56 -12.53 -2.16 -16.07
CA ILE A 56 -12.14 -0.95 -16.78
C ILE A 56 -12.39 -1.22 -18.25
N PRO A 57 -13.18 -0.40 -18.95
CA PRO A 57 -13.40 -0.58 -20.38
C PRO A 57 -12.05 -0.56 -21.10
N GLN A 58 -11.81 -1.54 -21.98
CA GLN A 58 -10.57 -1.61 -22.78
C GLN A 58 -10.45 -0.46 -23.80
N SER A 59 -11.50 0.34 -23.98
CA SER A 59 -11.56 1.45 -24.92
C SER A 59 -11.66 2.78 -24.18
N ALA A 60 -10.85 3.75 -24.62
CA ALA A 60 -10.84 5.10 -24.04
C ALA A 60 -12.21 5.77 -24.17
N TRP A 61 -12.61 6.50 -23.12
CA TRP A 61 -13.81 7.32 -23.16
C TRP A 61 -13.68 8.42 -24.21
N THR A 62 -14.78 8.63 -24.94
CA THR A 62 -14.99 9.80 -25.82
C THR A 62 -16.23 10.54 -25.37
N ILE A 63 -16.41 11.80 -25.79
CA ILE A 63 -17.59 12.61 -25.43
C ILE A 63 -18.86 11.91 -25.88
N SER A 64 -18.87 11.36 -27.10
CA SER A 64 -20.00 10.64 -27.67
C SER A 64 -20.34 9.40 -26.86
N LEU A 65 -19.33 8.63 -26.44
CA LEU A 65 -19.52 7.41 -25.67
C LEU A 65 -20.00 7.73 -24.24
N MET A 66 -19.42 8.73 -23.58
CA MET A 66 -19.92 9.20 -22.27
C MET A 66 -21.36 9.72 -22.34
N ARG A 67 -21.73 10.48 -23.39
CA ARG A 67 -23.10 10.96 -23.56
C ARG A 67 -24.10 9.85 -23.87
N ARG A 68 -23.65 8.76 -24.50
CA ARG A 68 -24.47 7.56 -24.73
C ARG A 68 -24.70 6.79 -23.44
N GLN A 69 -23.68 6.71 -22.59
CA GLN A 69 -23.73 5.99 -21.31
C GLN A 69 -24.48 6.78 -20.23
N PHE A 70 -24.29 8.11 -20.18
CA PHE A 70 -24.80 8.97 -19.13
C PHE A 70 -25.77 10.00 -19.71
N LYS A 71 -26.94 10.12 -19.08
CA LYS A 71 -28.01 11.05 -19.48
C LYS A 71 -27.55 12.51 -19.60
N ASN A 72 -26.62 12.96 -18.74
CA ASN A 72 -26.08 14.31 -18.75
C ASN A 72 -24.72 14.40 -18.05
N PHE A 73 -24.05 15.55 -18.18
CA PHE A 73 -22.74 15.81 -17.58
C PHE A 73 -22.75 15.72 -16.04
N PRO A 74 -23.71 16.30 -15.30
CA PRO A 74 -23.78 16.15 -13.85
C PRO A 74 -23.81 14.69 -13.38
N THR A 75 -24.53 13.81 -14.09
CA THR A 75 -24.60 12.37 -13.75
C THR A 75 -23.25 11.70 -13.96
N ALA A 76 -22.60 11.90 -15.11
CA ALA A 76 -21.27 11.37 -15.37
C ALA A 76 -20.24 11.88 -14.34
N ARG A 77 -20.24 13.20 -14.07
CA ARG A 77 -19.37 13.82 -13.08
C ARG A 77 -19.58 13.22 -11.69
N ARG A 78 -20.83 13.00 -11.25
CA ARG A 78 -21.12 12.40 -9.95
C ARG A 78 -20.59 10.97 -9.87
N HIS A 79 -20.80 10.18 -10.92
CA HIS A 79 -20.35 8.80 -10.99
C HIS A 79 -18.83 8.69 -10.85
N PHE A 80 -18.08 9.43 -11.68
CA PHE A 80 -16.61 9.40 -11.63
C PHE A 80 -16.01 10.12 -10.42
N ARG A 81 -16.76 11.04 -9.78
CA ARG A 81 -16.38 11.57 -8.47
C ARG A 81 -16.49 10.52 -7.37
N GLN A 82 -17.51 9.65 -7.41
CA GLN A 82 -17.64 8.58 -6.44
C GLN A 82 -16.59 7.48 -6.64
N LEU A 83 -16.25 7.17 -7.90
CA LEU A 83 -15.28 6.12 -8.20
C LEU A 83 -13.83 6.56 -8.01
N TYR A 84 -13.47 7.77 -8.45
CA TYR A 84 -12.08 8.20 -8.60
C TYR A 84 -11.78 9.57 -7.95
N ASP A 85 -12.74 10.16 -7.21
CA ASP A 85 -12.69 11.54 -6.68
C ASP A 85 -12.32 12.62 -7.73
N ILE A 86 -12.72 12.40 -8.97
CA ILE A 86 -12.43 13.34 -10.06
C ILE A 86 -13.28 14.61 -9.94
N ARG A 87 -12.61 15.76 -9.97
CA ARG A 87 -13.23 17.08 -10.15
C ARG A 87 -13.09 17.52 -11.60
N ALA A 88 -14.21 17.77 -12.27
CA ALA A 88 -14.25 18.25 -13.65
C ALA A 88 -15.39 19.25 -13.86
N ASN A 89 -15.13 20.27 -14.68
CA ASN A 89 -16.07 21.36 -14.94
C ASN A 89 -16.75 21.24 -16.33
N ASN A 90 -16.20 20.42 -17.22
CA ASN A 90 -16.74 20.15 -18.55
C ASN A 90 -16.45 18.69 -18.96
N TRP A 91 -17.05 18.26 -20.07
CA TRP A 91 -16.88 16.90 -20.60
C TRP A 91 -15.43 16.56 -20.94
N GLN A 92 -14.69 17.50 -21.55
CA GLN A 92 -13.33 17.30 -22.01
C GLN A 92 -12.40 16.94 -20.84
N THR A 93 -12.40 17.78 -19.79
CA THR A 93 -11.60 17.56 -18.58
C THR A 93 -11.99 16.28 -17.84
N LEU A 94 -13.28 15.92 -17.85
CA LEU A 94 -13.73 14.67 -17.24
C LEU A 94 -13.14 13.45 -17.97
N ILE A 95 -13.21 13.45 -19.30
CA ILE A 95 -12.72 12.35 -20.13
C ILE A 95 -11.21 12.20 -20.02
N GLU A 96 -10.47 13.30 -20.12
CA GLU A 96 -9.01 13.28 -19.99
C GLU A 96 -8.58 12.66 -18.66
N ARG A 97 -9.19 13.09 -17.55
CA ARG A 97 -8.86 12.57 -16.22
C ARG A 97 -9.26 11.11 -16.04
N VAL A 98 -10.46 10.73 -16.48
CA VAL A 98 -10.93 9.34 -16.42
C VAL A 98 -10.01 8.44 -17.24
N ASN A 99 -9.70 8.82 -18.48
CA ASN A 99 -8.83 8.03 -19.35
C ASN A 99 -7.42 7.87 -18.77
N VAL A 100 -6.83 8.92 -18.20
CA VAL A 100 -5.50 8.83 -17.56
C VAL A 100 -5.53 7.82 -16.41
N ILE A 101 -6.53 7.90 -15.52
CA ILE A 101 -6.65 7.01 -14.37
C ILE A 101 -6.90 5.56 -14.84
N GLU A 102 -7.85 5.36 -15.74
CA GLU A 102 -8.20 4.03 -16.26
C GLU A 102 -7.02 3.39 -17.02
N THR A 103 -6.28 4.16 -17.82
CA THR A 103 -5.07 3.69 -18.51
C THR A 103 -3.98 3.30 -17.50
N ALA A 104 -3.74 4.11 -16.47
CA ALA A 104 -2.77 3.80 -15.44
C ALA A 104 -3.13 2.51 -14.69
N LEU A 105 -4.42 2.32 -14.35
CA LEU A 105 -4.90 1.11 -13.69
C LEU A 105 -4.79 -0.13 -14.57
N VAL A 106 -5.03 -0.01 -15.89
CA VAL A 106 -4.77 -1.10 -16.84
C VAL A 106 -3.30 -1.47 -16.86
N HIS A 107 -2.39 -0.49 -16.93
CA HIS A 107 -0.95 -0.74 -16.90
C HIS A 107 -0.50 -1.39 -15.59
N LEU A 108 -1.00 -0.93 -14.44
CA LEU A 108 -0.69 -1.52 -13.14
C LEU A 108 -1.19 -2.98 -13.05
N ARG A 109 -2.41 -3.28 -13.51
CA ARG A 109 -2.92 -4.65 -13.58
C ARG A 109 -2.11 -5.56 -14.52
N LEU A 110 -1.53 -5.01 -15.58
CA LEU A 110 -0.64 -5.74 -16.49
C LEU A 110 0.77 -5.94 -15.94
N THR A 111 1.24 -5.06 -15.04
CA THR A 111 2.55 -5.20 -14.38
C THR A 111 2.50 -6.09 -13.15
N ILE A 112 1.33 -6.34 -12.56
CA ILE A 112 1.12 -7.23 -11.41
C ILE A 112 0.87 -8.70 -11.85
N ARG A 113 1.15 -9.06 -13.11
CA ARG A 113 1.03 -10.44 -13.62
C ARG A 113 2.30 -11.26 -13.45
#